data_AF-A0A8J5JZS7-F1
#
_entry.id   AF-A0A8J5JZS7-F1
#
_cell.length_a   1.000
_cell.length_b   1.000
_cell.length_c   1.000
_cell.angle_alpha   90.00
_cell.angle_beta   90.00
_cell.angle_gamma   90.00
#
_symmetry.space_group_name_H-M   'P 1'
#
loop_
_entity.id
_entity.type
_entity.pdbx_description
1 polymer ?
#
loop_
_entity_poly.entity_id
_entity_poly.type
_entity_poly.pdbx_seq_one_letter_code
_entity_poly.pdbx_strand_id
1 'polypeptide(L)'
;VHRMSQKEIRTRSKSSCQLSHLVGTCRELPPAELPTARDLLGYGLFRREMNEEDRRNYPVDHLVNNDIVPGLLAHWRKANALFTEPVINTEVRIKSKMKALWNVALKVSMGNVNLQVKPKFMMKLDKLVDILTCHCVMRSCSELGCNPVCNSEVHIDCRCRKEQKIPVQELAFIRGKREKVGSVGSHQMGLADRPETRKQEARQKRKAEEKRRRKAEESAKKEEELRKESLLEMELEETGDTPEKAEKRTKSS
;
A
#
# COMPACT_ATOMS: atom_id res chain seq x y z
N VAL A 1 3.25 -6.47 29.42
CA VAL A 1 3.68 -5.33 28.57
C VAL A 1 4.58 -5.86 27.45
N HIS A 2 4.00 -6.25 26.31
CA HIS A 2 4.77 -6.74 25.15
C HIS A 2 5.26 -5.55 24.33
N ARG A 3 6.58 -5.32 24.33
CA ARG A 3 7.23 -4.41 23.38
C ARG A 3 7.07 -5.00 21.98
N MET A 4 6.17 -4.41 21.19
CA MET A 4 6.16 -4.64 19.75
C MET A 4 7.47 -4.05 19.19
N SER A 5 8.36 -4.94 18.77
CA SER A 5 9.58 -4.61 18.06
C SER A 5 9.26 -3.70 16.88
N GLN A 6 9.82 -2.49 16.89
CA GLN A 6 9.74 -1.56 15.77
C GLN A 6 10.56 -2.17 14.61
N LYS A 7 9.91 -2.99 13.78
CA LYS A 7 10.49 -3.47 12.53
C LYS A 7 10.86 -2.25 11.69
N GLU A 8 12.14 -2.17 11.33
CA GLU A 8 12.68 -1.16 10.41
C GLU A 8 11.75 -1.03 9.20
N ILE A 9 11.27 0.18 8.95
CA ILE A 9 10.45 0.51 7.79
C ILE A 9 11.35 0.38 6.56
N ARG A 10 11.45 -0.84 6.02
CA ARG A 10 12.16 -1.11 4.77
C ARG A 10 11.46 -0.32 3.66
N THR A 11 12.15 0.68 3.14
CA THR A 11 11.74 1.42 1.96
C THR A 11 11.65 0.47 0.76
N ARG A 12 10.41 0.16 0.36
CA ARG A 12 9.96 -0.44 -0.92
C ARG A 12 11.03 -1.22 -1.69
N SER A 13 11.33 -2.43 -1.25
CA SER A 13 12.01 -3.41 -2.10
C SER A 13 11.17 -3.60 -3.36
N LYS A 14 11.68 -3.18 -4.52
CA LYS A 14 11.09 -3.55 -5.81
C LYS A 14 11.17 -5.07 -5.90
N SER A 15 10.10 -5.79 -5.58
CA SER A 15 10.06 -7.20 -5.93
C SER A 15 10.07 -7.29 -7.44
N SER A 16 11.19 -7.73 -7.99
CA SER A 16 11.45 -7.78 -9.41
C SER A 16 10.89 -9.06 -10.05
N CYS A 17 9.78 -9.60 -9.53
CA CYS A 17 9.18 -10.79 -10.11
C CYS A 17 8.30 -10.40 -11.30
N GLN A 18 8.21 -11.25 -12.32
CA GLN A 18 7.40 -10.96 -13.51
C GLN A 18 5.93 -10.68 -13.16
N LEU A 19 5.41 -11.33 -12.09
CA LEU A 19 4.05 -11.10 -11.63
C LEU A 19 3.85 -9.68 -11.08
N SER A 20 4.82 -9.09 -10.38
CA SER A 20 4.71 -7.71 -9.87
C SER A 20 4.67 -6.69 -11.02
N HIS A 21 5.33 -6.95 -12.15
CA HIS A 21 5.22 -6.10 -13.35
C HIS A 21 3.79 -6.12 -13.92
N LEU A 22 3.07 -7.24 -13.80
CA LEU A 22 1.70 -7.37 -14.29
C LEU A 22 0.69 -6.70 -13.36
N VAL A 23 0.81 -6.94 -12.05
CA VAL A 23 -0.21 -6.52 -11.07
C VAL A 23 0.08 -5.15 -10.46
N GLY A 24 1.34 -4.73 -10.46
CA GLY A 24 1.83 -3.51 -9.83
C GLY A 24 2.49 -3.78 -8.48
N THR A 25 2.56 -2.73 -7.66
CA THR A 25 3.25 -2.79 -6.38
C THR A 25 2.49 -3.59 -5.33
N CYS A 26 3.20 -4.44 -4.61
CA CYS A 26 2.70 -5.20 -3.47
C CYS A 26 2.16 -4.26 -2.39
N ARG A 27 0.93 -4.51 -1.94
CA ARG A 27 0.22 -3.69 -0.97
C ARG A 27 -0.80 -4.50 -0.19
N GLU A 28 -1.17 -4.01 0.97
CA GLU A 28 -2.32 -4.52 1.73
C GLU A 28 -3.63 -4.33 0.96
N LEU A 29 -4.66 -5.07 1.38
CA LEU A 29 -6.00 -4.93 0.82
C LEU A 29 -6.61 -3.55 1.15
N PRO A 30 -7.42 -2.99 0.25
CA PRO A 30 -8.03 -1.68 0.46
C PRO A 30 -9.01 -1.71 1.65
N PRO A 31 -8.87 -0.82 2.65
CA PRO A 31 -9.59 -0.96 3.93
C PRO A 31 -11.10 -0.73 3.88
N ALA A 32 -11.59 -0.07 2.81
CA ALA A 32 -12.98 0.39 2.67
C ALA A 32 -13.65 -0.09 1.36
N GLU A 33 -12.94 -0.87 0.53
CA GLU A 33 -13.48 -1.35 -0.74
C GLU A 33 -13.38 -2.88 -0.86
N LEU A 34 -14.33 -3.48 -1.56
CA LEU A 34 -14.19 -4.89 -1.94
C LEU A 34 -13.06 -5.03 -2.96
N PRO A 35 -12.16 -6.01 -2.80
CA PRO A 35 -10.94 -6.09 -3.59
C PRO A 35 -11.19 -6.52 -5.03
N THR A 36 -10.45 -5.92 -5.95
CA THR A 36 -10.34 -6.38 -7.33
C THR A 36 -9.41 -7.59 -7.44
N ALA A 37 -9.41 -8.25 -8.60
CA ALA A 37 -8.44 -9.34 -8.85
C ALA A 37 -6.99 -8.85 -8.73
N ARG A 38 -6.70 -7.62 -9.17
CA ARG A 38 -5.40 -6.98 -9.01
C ARG A 38 -5.02 -6.80 -7.55
N ASP A 39 -5.96 -6.34 -6.71
CA ASP A 39 -5.71 -6.13 -5.28
C ASP A 39 -5.39 -7.45 -4.57
N LEU A 40 -6.11 -8.53 -4.87
CA LEU A 40 -5.84 -9.84 -4.29
C LEU A 40 -4.50 -10.43 -4.71
N LEU A 41 -4.12 -10.28 -5.98
CA LEU A 41 -2.82 -10.73 -6.46
C LEU A 41 -1.67 -9.91 -5.84
N GLY A 42 -1.84 -8.59 -5.75
CA GLY A 42 -0.89 -7.69 -5.09
C GLY A 42 -0.75 -7.98 -3.59
N TYR A 43 -1.86 -8.31 -2.92
CA TYR A 43 -1.86 -8.75 -1.54
C TYR A 43 -1.15 -10.10 -1.37
N GLY A 44 -1.39 -11.07 -2.27
CA GLY A 44 -0.66 -12.34 -2.21
C GLY A 44 0.85 -12.18 -2.39
N LEU A 45 1.29 -11.28 -3.28
CA LEU A 45 2.71 -10.94 -3.41
C LEU A 45 3.26 -10.27 -2.15
N PHE A 46 2.50 -9.35 -1.55
CA PHE A 46 2.87 -8.71 -0.27
C PHE A 46 3.07 -9.76 0.83
N ARG A 47 2.14 -10.70 0.98
CA ARG A 47 2.23 -11.78 1.99
C ARG A 47 3.44 -12.68 1.76
N ARG A 48 3.72 -13.02 0.50
CA ARG A 48 4.91 -13.79 0.12
C ARG A 48 6.22 -13.05 0.44
N GLU A 49 6.29 -11.73 0.31
CA GLU A 49 7.47 -10.94 0.66
C GLU A 49 7.69 -10.80 2.18
N MET A 50 6.58 -10.73 2.92
CA MET A 50 6.59 -10.67 4.39
C MET A 50 6.96 -12.00 5.03
N ASN A 51 6.82 -13.12 4.31
CA ASN A 51 7.32 -14.40 4.78
C ASN A 51 8.85 -14.43 4.70
N GLU A 52 9.52 -14.45 5.86
CA GLU A 52 10.99 -14.39 5.96
C GLU A 52 11.65 -15.74 5.65
N GLU A 53 10.96 -16.85 5.90
CA GLU A 53 11.51 -18.21 5.80
C GLU A 53 11.56 -18.73 4.36
N ASP A 54 10.58 -18.37 3.53
CA ASP A 54 10.47 -18.95 2.19
C ASP A 54 9.90 -18.01 1.11
N ARG A 55 10.60 -16.91 0.86
CA ARG A 55 10.21 -15.93 -0.18
C ARG A 55 10.12 -16.53 -1.57
N ARG A 56 10.90 -17.57 -1.89
CA ARG A 56 11.02 -18.12 -3.25
C ARG A 56 10.11 -19.31 -3.51
N ASN A 57 9.88 -20.17 -2.51
CA ASN A 57 9.12 -21.41 -2.69
C ASN A 57 7.78 -21.42 -1.96
N TYR A 58 7.27 -20.26 -1.52
CA TYR A 58 5.95 -20.18 -0.89
C TYR A 58 4.84 -20.82 -1.76
N PRO A 59 4.30 -21.99 -1.37
CA PRO A 59 3.40 -22.75 -2.24
C PRO A 59 2.11 -21.98 -2.49
N VAL A 60 1.64 -21.98 -3.74
CA VAL A 60 0.40 -21.28 -4.13
C VAL A 60 -0.78 -21.74 -3.28
N ASP A 61 -0.84 -23.04 -2.98
CA ASP A 61 -1.89 -23.61 -2.15
C ASP A 61 -1.87 -23.05 -0.72
N HIS A 62 -0.68 -22.94 -0.12
CA HIS A 62 -0.53 -22.36 1.21
C HIS A 62 -0.88 -20.87 1.19
N LEU A 63 -0.37 -20.11 0.21
CA LEU A 63 -0.65 -18.68 0.04
C LEU A 63 -2.16 -18.40 -0.12
N VAL A 64 -2.84 -19.16 -0.98
CA VAL A 64 -4.26 -18.98 -1.23
C VAL A 64 -5.07 -19.36 0.01
N ASN A 65 -4.77 -20.49 0.64
CA ASN A 65 -5.55 -21.01 1.75
C ASN A 65 -5.36 -20.22 3.05
N ASN A 66 -4.13 -19.78 3.33
CA ASN A 66 -3.78 -19.24 4.64
C ASN A 66 -3.71 -17.70 4.65
N ASP A 67 -3.54 -17.06 3.50
CA ASP A 67 -3.44 -15.60 3.43
C ASP A 67 -4.56 -14.95 2.61
N ILE A 68 -4.68 -15.31 1.33
CA ILE A 68 -5.53 -14.57 0.39
C ILE A 68 -7.01 -14.77 0.72
N VAL A 69 -7.46 -16.03 0.87
CA VAL A 69 -8.87 -16.33 1.11
C VAL A 69 -9.35 -15.82 2.47
N PRO A 70 -8.62 -16.01 3.59
CA PRO A 70 -8.99 -15.40 4.87
C PRO A 70 -9.08 -13.88 4.80
N GLY A 71 -8.12 -13.21 4.14
CA GLY A 71 -8.13 -11.76 3.97
C GLY A 71 -9.31 -11.26 3.13
N LEU A 72 -9.66 -11.99 2.07
CA LEU A 72 -10.83 -11.73 1.22
C LEU A 72 -12.13 -11.87 2.00
N LEU A 73 -12.32 -12.99 2.71
CA LEU A 73 -13.54 -13.23 3.50
C LEU A 73 -13.70 -12.20 4.62
N ALA A 74 -12.60 -11.80 5.27
CA ALA A 74 -12.62 -10.74 6.28
C ALA A 74 -13.08 -9.41 5.67
N HIS A 75 -12.62 -9.05 4.47
CA HIS A 75 -13.08 -7.83 3.77
C HIS A 75 -14.55 -7.87 3.40
N TRP A 76 -15.04 -9.01 2.89
CA TRP A 76 -16.47 -9.15 2.56
C TRP A 76 -17.35 -9.07 3.80
N ARG A 77 -16.97 -9.73 4.89
CA ARG A 77 -17.71 -9.66 6.16
C ARG A 77 -17.69 -8.27 6.78
N LYS A 78 -16.56 -7.55 6.65
CA LYS A 78 -16.44 -6.15 7.10
C LYS A 78 -17.32 -5.22 6.28
N ALA A 79 -17.47 -5.46 4.98
CA ALA A 79 -18.34 -4.67 4.12
C ALA A 79 -19.82 -4.88 4.48
N ASN A 80 -20.24 -6.13 4.73
CA ASN A 80 -21.56 -6.42 5.25
C ASN A 80 -21.58 -7.75 6.03
N ALA A 81 -22.14 -7.75 7.24
CA ALA A 81 -22.24 -8.93 8.09
C ALA A 81 -23.15 -10.04 7.51
N LEU A 82 -24.07 -9.70 6.59
CA LEU A 82 -24.96 -10.63 5.89
C LEU A 82 -24.26 -11.38 4.73
N PHE A 83 -23.02 -11.02 4.38
CA PHE A 83 -22.23 -11.76 3.40
C PHE A 83 -21.58 -13.00 4.02
N THR A 84 -22.43 -13.89 4.52
CA THR A 84 -22.08 -15.23 5.01
C THR A 84 -22.69 -16.29 4.10
N GLU A 85 -22.26 -17.55 4.26
CA GLU A 85 -22.92 -18.64 3.53
C GLU A 85 -24.41 -18.69 3.92
N PRO A 86 -25.34 -18.89 2.97
CA PRO A 86 -25.11 -19.28 1.56
C PRO A 86 -25.14 -18.11 0.55
N VAL A 87 -25.19 -16.86 1.01
CA VAL A 87 -25.15 -15.65 0.15
C VAL A 87 -23.82 -15.57 -0.60
N ILE A 88 -22.72 -15.88 0.08
CA ILE A 88 -21.41 -16.11 -0.55
C ILE A 88 -21.23 -17.59 -0.91
N ASN A 89 -20.37 -17.83 -1.91
CA ASN A 89 -19.96 -19.17 -2.30
C ASN A 89 -19.21 -19.87 -1.16
N THR A 90 -19.22 -21.20 -1.19
CA THR A 90 -18.44 -22.01 -0.24
C THR A 90 -16.96 -21.69 -0.32
N GLU A 91 -16.27 -21.79 0.81
CA GLU A 91 -14.83 -21.52 0.89
C GLU A 91 -14.02 -22.36 -0.12
N VAL A 92 -14.42 -23.62 -0.35
CA VAL A 92 -13.80 -24.51 -1.35
C VAL A 92 -13.87 -23.91 -2.76
N ARG A 93 -15.03 -23.37 -3.16
CA ARG A 93 -15.22 -22.74 -4.48
C ARG A 93 -14.41 -21.45 -4.58
N ILE A 94 -14.34 -20.67 -3.50
CA ILE A 94 -13.53 -19.44 -3.44
C ILE A 94 -12.04 -19.77 -3.57
N LYS A 95 -11.53 -20.76 -2.81
CA LYS A 95 -10.15 -21.27 -2.90
C LYS A 95 -9.81 -21.70 -4.32
N SER A 96 -10.65 -22.53 -4.95
CA SER A 96 -10.46 -22.98 -6.33
C SER A 96 -10.38 -21.80 -7.32
N LYS A 97 -11.29 -20.82 -7.18
CA LYS A 97 -11.29 -19.60 -8.00
C LYS A 97 -10.00 -18.79 -7.81
N MET A 98 -9.50 -18.67 -6.58
CA MET A 98 -8.28 -17.91 -6.28
C MET A 98 -7.03 -18.60 -6.81
N LYS A 99 -6.93 -19.93 -6.68
CA LYS A 99 -5.85 -20.72 -7.32
C LYS A 99 -5.86 -20.55 -8.83
N ALA A 100 -7.03 -20.65 -9.46
CA ALA A 100 -7.16 -20.46 -10.90
C ALA A 100 -6.74 -19.04 -11.33
N LEU A 101 -7.17 -18.01 -10.59
CA LEU A 101 -6.79 -16.62 -10.83
C LEU A 101 -5.26 -16.44 -10.75
N TRP A 102 -4.63 -16.98 -9.70
CA TRP A 102 -3.19 -16.91 -9.48
C TRP A 102 -2.40 -17.60 -10.61
N ASN A 103 -2.79 -18.82 -10.97
CA ASN A 103 -2.13 -19.60 -12.02
C ASN A 103 -2.23 -18.93 -13.40
N VAL A 104 -3.39 -18.34 -13.73
CA VAL A 104 -3.52 -17.55 -14.96
C VAL A 104 -2.62 -16.32 -14.90
N ALA A 105 -2.56 -15.62 -13.77
CA ALA A 105 -1.70 -14.46 -13.61
C ALA A 105 -0.21 -14.81 -13.82
N LEU A 106 0.24 -15.93 -13.25
CA LEU A 106 1.61 -16.44 -13.45
C LEU A 106 1.88 -16.72 -14.93
N LYS A 107 1.00 -17.49 -15.60
CA LYS A 107 1.15 -17.79 -17.03
C LYS A 107 1.21 -16.52 -17.89
N VAL A 108 0.33 -15.55 -17.61
CA VAL A 108 0.30 -14.26 -18.31
C VAL A 108 1.60 -13.49 -18.08
N SER A 109 2.11 -13.45 -16.84
CA SER A 109 3.35 -12.75 -16.50
C SER A 109 4.59 -13.34 -17.17
N MET A 110 4.61 -14.66 -17.40
CA MET A 110 5.68 -15.37 -18.10
C MET A 110 5.56 -15.29 -19.62
N GLY A 111 4.49 -14.70 -20.16
CA GLY A 111 4.21 -14.72 -21.60
C GLY A 111 3.70 -16.07 -22.13
N ASN A 112 3.40 -17.02 -21.24
CA ASN A 112 2.99 -18.38 -21.57
C ASN A 112 1.45 -18.50 -21.75
N VAL A 113 0.85 -17.56 -22.48
CA VAL A 113 -0.59 -17.56 -22.77
C VAL A 113 -0.86 -17.17 -24.23
N ASN A 114 -1.98 -17.65 -24.76
CA ASN A 114 -2.45 -17.26 -26.08
C ASN A 114 -2.72 -15.74 -26.15
N LEU A 115 -2.50 -15.15 -27.33
CA LEU A 115 -2.70 -13.71 -27.57
C LEU A 115 -4.10 -13.21 -27.21
N GLN A 116 -5.12 -14.06 -27.32
CA GLN A 116 -6.51 -13.73 -26.98
C GLN A 116 -6.81 -13.75 -25.48
N VAL A 117 -5.99 -14.46 -24.69
CA VAL A 117 -6.21 -14.63 -23.24
C VAL A 117 -5.70 -13.40 -22.48
N LYS A 118 -4.55 -12.86 -22.88
CA LYS A 118 -3.91 -11.74 -22.19
C LYS A 118 -4.82 -10.50 -22.10
N PRO A 119 -5.42 -9.96 -23.19
CA PRO A 119 -6.32 -8.81 -23.11
C PRO A 119 -7.54 -9.06 -22.21
N LYS A 120 -8.17 -10.25 -22.34
CA LYS A 120 -9.32 -10.64 -21.51
C LYS A 120 -8.94 -10.72 -20.04
N PHE A 121 -7.75 -11.21 -19.73
CA PHE A 121 -7.24 -11.26 -18.36
C PHE A 121 -6.95 -9.86 -17.81
N MET A 122 -6.32 -8.98 -18.60
CA MET A 122 -6.08 -7.59 -18.21
C MET A 122 -7.38 -6.87 -17.86
N MET A 123 -8.45 -7.06 -18.64
CA MET A 123 -9.77 -6.49 -18.32
C MET A 123 -10.40 -7.07 -17.05
N LYS A 124 -10.03 -8.30 -16.64
CA LYS A 124 -10.52 -8.95 -15.42
C LYS A 124 -9.74 -8.52 -14.18
N LEU A 125 -8.47 -8.14 -14.32
CA LEU A 125 -7.63 -7.71 -13.20
C LEU A 125 -8.29 -6.57 -12.43
N ASP A 126 -8.90 -5.65 -13.16
CA ASP A 126 -9.51 -4.45 -12.60
C ASP A 126 -11.00 -4.64 -12.22
N LYS A 127 -11.51 -5.88 -12.23
CA LYS A 127 -12.88 -6.18 -11.80
C LYS A 127 -12.93 -6.72 -10.39
N LEU A 128 -14.07 -6.49 -9.72
CA LEU A 128 -14.42 -7.10 -8.45
C LEU A 128 -14.23 -8.62 -8.49
N VAL A 129 -13.57 -9.17 -7.46
CA VAL A 129 -13.58 -10.61 -7.23
C VAL A 129 -14.89 -10.99 -6.56
N ASP A 130 -15.90 -11.19 -7.39
CA ASP A 130 -17.24 -11.53 -6.93
C ASP A 130 -17.28 -12.94 -6.33
N ILE A 131 -17.52 -13.04 -5.02
CA ILE A 131 -17.68 -14.32 -4.31
C ILE A 131 -19.14 -14.63 -4.00
N LEU A 132 -20.10 -13.81 -4.42
CA LEU A 132 -21.51 -14.08 -4.19
C LEU A 132 -21.99 -15.29 -4.98
N THR A 133 -22.97 -15.99 -4.43
CA THR A 133 -23.62 -17.14 -5.10
C THR A 133 -24.55 -16.66 -6.22
N CYS A 134 -25.23 -15.54 -6.02
CA CYS A 134 -26.16 -14.96 -6.98
C CYS A 134 -25.43 -14.09 -8.03
N HIS A 135 -25.55 -14.44 -9.31
CA HIS A 135 -25.02 -13.65 -10.43
C HIS A 135 -26.14 -13.09 -11.36
N CYS A 136 -27.37 -12.99 -10.85
CA CYS A 136 -28.48 -12.45 -11.63
C CYS A 136 -28.21 -10.99 -12.04
N VAL A 137 -28.80 -10.59 -13.17
CA VAL A 137 -28.67 -9.24 -13.72
C VAL A 137 -29.39 -8.25 -12.81
N MET A 138 -28.68 -7.19 -12.43
CA MET A 138 -29.22 -6.05 -11.70
C MET A 138 -29.36 -4.88 -12.67
N ARG A 139 -30.47 -4.14 -12.59
CA ARG A 139 -30.77 -2.99 -13.45
C ARG A 139 -31.11 -1.79 -12.58
N SER A 140 -30.79 -0.57 -13.00
CA SER A 140 -31.30 0.61 -12.30
C SER A 140 -32.82 0.70 -12.45
N CYS A 141 -33.45 1.34 -11.48
CA CYS A 141 -34.82 1.80 -11.61
C CYS A 141 -35.02 2.68 -12.86
N SER A 142 -34.05 3.54 -13.17
CA SER A 142 -34.03 4.39 -14.37
C SER A 142 -34.01 3.58 -15.68
N GLU A 143 -33.27 2.48 -15.75
CA GLU A 143 -33.23 1.60 -16.93
C GLU A 143 -34.55 0.87 -17.17
N LEU A 144 -35.32 0.59 -16.12
CA LEU A 144 -36.59 -0.12 -16.21
C LEU A 144 -37.78 0.79 -16.48
N GLY A 145 -37.61 2.11 -16.34
CA GLY A 145 -38.71 3.06 -16.47
C GLY A 145 -39.82 2.82 -15.43
N CYS A 146 -39.43 2.51 -14.19
CA CYS A 146 -40.41 2.25 -13.14
C CYS A 146 -41.28 3.49 -12.83
N ASN A 147 -42.48 3.24 -12.29
CA ASN A 147 -43.39 4.30 -11.86
C ASN A 147 -42.73 5.22 -10.81
N PRO A 148 -43.15 6.51 -10.71
CA PRO A 148 -42.57 7.48 -9.77
C PRO A 148 -42.66 7.06 -8.29
N VAL A 149 -43.51 6.10 -7.96
CA VAL A 149 -43.72 5.57 -6.60
C VAL A 149 -42.67 4.49 -6.24
N CYS A 150 -41.79 4.12 -7.17
CA CYS A 150 -40.76 3.12 -6.91
C CYS A 150 -39.61 3.67 -6.06
N ASN A 151 -39.51 3.20 -4.81
CA ASN A 151 -38.45 3.61 -3.87
C ASN A 151 -37.15 2.79 -4.00
N SER A 152 -37.09 1.84 -4.94
CA SER A 152 -35.89 1.01 -5.13
C SER A 152 -34.93 1.66 -6.11
N GLU A 153 -33.65 1.77 -5.76
CA GLU A 153 -32.62 2.26 -6.70
C GLU A 153 -32.24 1.21 -7.75
N VAL A 154 -32.25 -0.06 -7.35
CA VAL A 154 -31.81 -1.20 -8.16
C VAL A 154 -32.82 -2.34 -8.07
N HIS A 155 -33.10 -2.93 -9.22
CA HIS A 155 -33.95 -4.10 -9.37
C HIS A 155 -33.13 -5.32 -9.76
N ILE A 156 -33.54 -6.48 -9.28
CA ILE A 156 -32.93 -7.77 -9.64
C ILE A 156 -34.01 -8.77 -10.01
N ASP A 157 -33.92 -9.34 -11.22
CA ASP A 157 -34.74 -10.50 -11.60
C ASP A 157 -34.00 -11.77 -11.16
N CYS A 158 -34.31 -12.24 -9.94
CA CYS A 158 -33.57 -13.29 -9.28
C CYS A 158 -34.38 -14.58 -9.08
N ARG A 159 -33.94 -15.64 -9.76
CA ARG A 159 -34.46 -17.01 -9.62
C ARG A 159 -33.63 -17.89 -8.67
N CYS A 160 -32.64 -17.33 -7.97
CA CYS A 160 -31.88 -18.08 -6.96
C CYS A 160 -32.77 -18.44 -5.77
N ARG A 161 -32.34 -19.46 -5.00
CA ARG A 161 -32.99 -19.83 -3.73
C ARG A 161 -32.96 -18.64 -2.76
N LYS A 162 -33.97 -18.54 -1.89
CA LYS A 162 -34.17 -17.39 -1.00
C LYS A 162 -32.92 -17.10 -0.16
N GLU A 163 -32.28 -18.14 0.37
CA GLU A 163 -31.08 -18.02 1.21
C GLU A 163 -29.85 -17.51 0.43
N GLN A 164 -29.79 -17.72 -0.89
CA GLN A 164 -28.67 -17.34 -1.75
C GLN A 164 -28.83 -15.94 -2.37
N LYS A 165 -29.98 -15.29 -2.15
CA LYS A 165 -30.26 -13.98 -2.71
C LYS A 165 -29.41 -12.92 -2.00
N ILE A 166 -28.99 -11.92 -2.77
CA ILE A 166 -28.35 -10.73 -2.22
C ILE A 166 -29.43 -9.95 -1.45
N PRO A 167 -29.17 -9.52 -0.21
CA PRO A 167 -30.11 -8.67 0.54
C PRO A 167 -30.49 -7.43 -0.26
N VAL A 168 -31.77 -7.04 -0.23
CA VAL A 168 -32.31 -5.93 -1.05
C VAL A 168 -31.56 -4.62 -0.78
N GLN A 169 -31.21 -4.36 0.48
CA GLN A 169 -30.44 -3.19 0.92
C GLN A 169 -29.05 -3.12 0.27
N GLU A 170 -28.49 -4.26 -0.15
CA GLU A 170 -27.14 -4.37 -0.71
C GLU A 170 -27.11 -4.38 -2.25
N LEU A 171 -28.26 -4.37 -2.91
CA LEU A 171 -28.32 -4.46 -4.38
C LEU A 171 -27.62 -3.28 -5.05
N ALA A 172 -27.86 -2.05 -4.56
CA ALA A 172 -27.21 -0.85 -5.08
C ALA A 172 -25.69 -0.91 -4.89
N PHE A 173 -25.24 -1.29 -3.69
CA PHE A 173 -23.82 -1.45 -3.37
C PHE A 173 -23.14 -2.50 -4.25
N ILE A 174 -23.67 -3.71 -4.33
CA ILE A 174 -23.08 -4.80 -5.11
C ILE A 174 -23.08 -4.48 -6.60
N ARG A 175 -24.14 -3.85 -7.12
CA ARG A 175 -24.17 -3.39 -8.51
C ARG A 175 -23.07 -2.39 -8.80
N GLY A 176 -22.96 -1.35 -7.99
CA GLY A 176 -21.90 -0.34 -8.13
C GLY A 176 -20.50 -0.96 -8.08
N LYS A 177 -20.28 -1.95 -7.20
CA LYS A 177 -18.99 -2.68 -7.13
C LYS A 177 -18.74 -3.62 -8.32
N ARG A 178 -19.78 -4.24 -8.89
CA ARG A 178 -19.66 -5.10 -10.10
C ARG A 178 -19.38 -4.28 -11.36
N GLU A 179 -19.94 -3.08 -11.46
CA GLU A 179 -19.77 -2.18 -12.60
C GLU A 179 -18.46 -1.40 -12.52
N LYS A 180 -17.93 -1.15 -11.31
CA LYS A 180 -16.63 -0.49 -11.11
C LYS A 180 -15.51 -1.28 -11.80
N VAL A 181 -14.79 -0.60 -12.70
CA VAL A 181 -13.54 -1.09 -13.30
C VAL A 181 -12.37 -0.28 -12.74
N GLY A 182 -11.42 -0.97 -12.11
CA GLY A 182 -10.24 -0.42 -11.46
C GLY A 182 -10.43 -0.22 -9.97
N SER A 183 -9.32 -0.11 -9.24
CA SER A 183 -9.32 0.48 -7.89
C SER A 183 -9.57 1.99 -7.94
N VAL A 184 -9.17 2.62 -9.05
CA VAL A 184 -9.27 4.04 -9.34
C VAL A 184 -10.52 4.30 -10.17
N GLY A 185 -11.57 4.86 -9.56
CA GLY A 185 -12.71 5.40 -10.32
C GLY A 185 -12.24 6.53 -11.24
N SER A 186 -13.02 6.88 -12.26
CA SER A 186 -12.77 8.04 -13.15
C SER A 186 -12.50 9.36 -12.41
N HIS A 187 -12.84 9.44 -11.12
CA HIS A 187 -12.69 10.61 -10.26
C HIS A 187 -11.63 10.49 -9.15
N GLN A 188 -10.83 9.41 -9.10
CA GLN A 188 -9.69 9.42 -8.18
C GLN A 188 -8.54 10.26 -8.78
N MET A 189 -8.28 11.40 -8.16
CA MET A 189 -7.06 12.20 -8.32
C MET A 189 -5.84 11.34 -7.98
N GLY A 190 -5.28 10.61 -8.95
CA GLY A 190 -4.28 9.57 -8.66
C GLY A 190 -3.26 9.31 -9.76
N LEU A 191 -3.35 9.99 -10.91
CA LEU A 191 -2.16 10.15 -11.74
C LEU A 191 -1.38 11.31 -11.13
N ALA A 192 -0.28 11.00 -10.45
CA ALA A 192 0.63 12.03 -9.97
C ALA A 192 0.96 12.96 -11.14
N ASP A 193 0.70 14.26 -10.97
CA ASP A 193 1.15 15.30 -11.88
C ASP A 193 2.68 15.24 -11.89
N ARG A 194 3.22 14.45 -12.83
CA ARG A 194 4.67 14.20 -12.96
C ARG A 194 5.43 15.53 -13.14
N PRO A 195 4.93 16.51 -13.91
CA PRO A 195 5.48 17.86 -13.92
C PRO A 195 5.57 18.51 -12.52
N GLU A 196 4.47 18.54 -11.77
CA GLU A 196 4.45 19.23 -10.47
C GLU A 196 5.24 18.48 -9.39
N THR A 197 5.18 17.15 -9.40
CA THR A 197 5.97 16.29 -8.51
C THR A 197 7.46 16.53 -8.72
N ARG A 198 7.93 16.61 -9.98
CA ARG A 198 9.33 16.95 -10.30
C ARG A 198 9.72 18.35 -9.81
N LYS A 199 8.82 19.33 -9.90
CA LYS A 199 9.06 20.68 -9.37
C LYS A 199 9.18 20.67 -7.85
N GLN A 200 8.34 19.91 -7.15
CA GLN A 200 8.39 19.78 -5.70
C GLN A 200 9.68 19.07 -5.24
N GLU A 201 10.08 17.98 -5.91
CA GLU A 201 11.35 17.29 -5.65
C GLU A 201 12.55 18.22 -5.85
N ALA A 202 12.58 19.01 -6.94
CA ALA A 202 13.63 19.99 -7.19
C ALA A 202 13.68 21.08 -6.11
N ARG A 203 12.52 21.59 -5.65
CA ARG A 203 12.43 22.56 -4.54
C ARG A 203 12.95 21.97 -3.23
N GLN A 204 12.59 20.73 -2.91
CA GLN A 204 13.08 20.06 -1.70
C GLN A 204 14.58 19.81 -1.75
N LYS A 205 15.12 19.39 -2.90
CA LYS A 205 16.56 19.20 -3.09
C LYS A 205 17.34 20.50 -2.87
N ARG A 206 16.86 21.62 -3.44
CA ARG A 206 17.45 22.96 -3.22
C ARG A 206 17.42 23.37 -1.75
N LYS A 207 16.30 23.19 -1.06
CA LYS A 207 16.17 23.47 0.38
C LYS A 207 17.13 22.61 1.22
N ALA A 208 17.27 21.33 0.88
CA ALA A 208 18.17 20.42 1.59
C ALA A 208 19.65 20.80 1.39
N GLU A 209 20.03 21.17 0.16
CA GLU A 209 21.37 21.62 -0.18
C GLU A 209 21.73 22.94 0.51
N GLU A 210 20.82 23.93 0.51
CA GLU A 210 21.00 25.17 1.25
C GLU A 210 21.18 24.93 2.75
N LYS A 211 20.36 24.04 3.33
CA LYS A 211 20.49 23.66 4.75
C LYS A 211 21.83 22.98 5.04
N ARG A 212 22.36 22.17 4.13
CA ARG A 212 23.70 21.57 4.26
C ARG A 212 24.80 22.62 4.18
N ARG A 213 24.69 23.59 3.27
CA ARG A 213 25.66 24.67 3.13
C ARG A 213 25.72 25.55 4.39
N ARG A 214 24.56 25.96 4.91
CA ARG A 214 24.48 26.72 6.18
C ARG A 214 25.12 25.97 7.35
N LYS A 215 24.88 24.65 7.46
CA LYS A 215 25.52 23.83 8.51
C LYS A 215 27.04 23.75 8.35
N ALA A 216 27.54 23.64 7.11
CA ALA A 216 28.97 23.58 6.83
C ALA A 216 29.67 24.92 7.13
N GLU A 217 29.03 26.04 6.77
CA GLU A 217 29.50 27.39 7.12
C GLU A 217 29.52 27.61 8.64
N GLU A 218 28.49 27.16 9.36
CA GLU A 218 28.43 27.26 10.82
C GLU A 218 29.51 26.40 11.50
N SER A 219 29.78 25.18 11.00
CA SER A 219 30.86 24.34 11.53
C SER A 219 32.24 24.92 11.26
N ALA A 220 32.48 25.51 10.08
CA ALA A 220 33.76 26.12 9.75
C ALA A 220 34.05 27.35 10.63
N LYS A 221 33.02 28.18 10.90
CA LYS A 221 33.16 29.33 11.81
C LYS A 221 33.50 28.90 13.24
N LYS A 222 32.84 27.86 13.75
CA LYS A 222 33.14 27.30 15.08
C LYS A 222 34.56 26.74 15.17
N GLU A 223 35.03 26.08 14.11
CA GLU A 223 36.41 25.56 14.08
C GLU A 223 37.44 26.69 14.04
N GLU A 224 37.19 27.76 13.27
CA GLU A 224 38.07 28.93 13.22
C GLU A 224 38.13 29.68 14.57
N GLU A 225 36.98 29.83 15.23
CA GLU A 225 36.88 30.43 16.58
C GLU A 225 37.67 29.61 17.60
N LEU A 226 37.50 28.28 17.61
CA LEU A 226 38.26 27.38 18.48
C LEU A 226 39.78 27.45 18.23
N ARG A 227 40.20 27.60 16.97
CA ARG A 227 41.62 27.78 16.63
C ARG A 227 42.17 29.11 17.13
N LYS A 228 41.39 30.19 17.04
CA LYS A 228 41.80 31.51 17.56
C LYS A 228 41.92 31.49 19.08
N GLU A 229 40.96 30.88 19.78
CA GLU A 229 41.01 30.70 21.24
C GLU A 229 42.25 29.92 21.65
N SER A 230 42.54 28.79 20.98
CA SER A 230 43.75 28.00 21.23
C SER A 230 45.04 28.77 20.97
N LEU A 231 45.07 29.67 19.98
CA LEU A 231 46.26 30.48 19.67
C LEU A 231 46.51 31.56 20.75
N LEU A 232 45.44 32.21 21.21
CA LEU A 232 45.47 33.16 22.33
C LEU A 232 45.93 32.51 23.63
N GLU A 233 45.51 31.27 23.90
CA GLU A 233 45.92 30.52 25.09
C GLU A 233 47.43 30.23 25.07
N MET A 234 48.00 29.85 23.92
CA MET A 234 49.45 29.66 23.77
C MET A 234 50.24 30.97 23.95
N GLU A 235 49.75 32.11 23.43
CA GLU A 235 50.42 33.41 23.60
C GLU A 235 50.45 33.88 25.07
N LEU A 236 49.41 33.56 25.85
CA LEU A 236 49.36 33.85 27.29
C LEU A 236 50.35 32.99 28.09
N GLU A 237 50.58 31.74 27.69
CA GLU A 237 51.60 30.88 28.32
C GLU A 237 53.02 31.38 28.03
N GLU A 238 53.30 31.89 26.83
CA GLU A 238 54.63 32.41 26.46
C GLU A 238 54.98 33.75 27.13
N THR A 239 53.98 34.58 27.44
CA THR A 239 54.21 35.89 28.08
C THR A 239 54.54 35.82 29.56
N GLY A 240 54.45 34.64 30.19
CA GLY A 240 55.43 34.13 31.17
C GLY A 240 55.92 35.05 32.29
N ASP A 241 55.22 36.13 32.65
CA ASP A 241 55.51 36.94 33.82
C ASP A 241 54.80 36.27 35.00
N THR A 242 55.42 35.21 35.50
CA THR A 242 54.94 34.48 36.66
C THR A 242 54.86 35.46 37.86
N PRO A 243 53.66 35.70 38.43
CA PRO A 243 53.50 36.59 39.59
C PRO A 243 54.23 36.06 40.85
N GLU A 244 54.79 34.86 40.80
CA GLU A 244 55.58 34.24 41.86
C GLU A 244 56.93 34.94 42.16
N LYS A 245 57.38 35.88 41.30
CA LYS A 245 58.52 36.76 41.62
C LYS A 245 58.14 38.08 42.31
N ALA A 246 56.86 38.45 42.35
CA ALA A 246 56.41 39.67 43.04
C ALA A 246 56.25 39.47 44.55
N GLU A 247 56.01 38.24 45.02
CA GLU A 247 55.70 37.95 46.43
C GLU A 247 56.94 37.73 47.33
N LYS A 248 58.16 37.68 46.77
CA LYS A 248 59.40 37.67 47.56
C LYS A 248 59.89 39.04 48.00
N ARG A 249 59.22 40.15 47.60
CA ARG A 249 59.62 41.52 47.99
C ARG A 249 58.90 42.09 49.21
N THR A 250 57.88 41.43 49.75
CA THR A 250 57.06 41.99 50.85
C THR A 250 57.16 41.25 52.19
N LYS A 251 57.97 40.18 52.29
CA LYS A 251 58.19 39.45 53.57
C LYS A 251 59.59 39.60 54.16
N SER A 252 60.34 40.62 53.77
CA SER A 252 61.56 41.06 54.47
C SER A 252 61.26 42.32 55.29
N SER A 253 60.50 42.18 56.37
CA SER A 253 60.39 43.16 57.48
C SER A 253 59.85 42.46 58.71
#